data_AF-A0A1I2UR29-F1
#
_entry.id   AF-A0A1I2UR29-F1
#
_cell.length_a   1.000
_cell.length_b   1.000
_cell.length_c   1.000
_cell.angle_alpha   90.00
_cell.angle_beta   90.00
_cell.angle_gamma   90.00
#
_symmetry.space_group_name_H-M   'P 1'
#
loop_
_entity.id
_entity.type
_entity.pdbx_description
1 polymer ?
#
loop_
_entity_poly.entity_id
_entity_poly.type
_entity_poly.pdbx_seq_one_letter_code
_entity_poly.pdbx_strand_id
1 'polypeptide(L)'
;MTYNMHLNTLLSSIVKDNTLHSKWLNTLSFMENAGARKISAAEHKEEVTLLILKHAAEEHRHAYYLKKQLAKLDDNICKTYHNTELLAPNHTRFYLNTLDVKVCRYLKEHFNLSGADLKFAAYLFVTYAIEVRADELYPIYQSVLTANESKVTVKSIILEEEGHLEEMLNQLKEFSPDWEDHAKEIIKIEQRMFGDWTAGLREEIH
;
A
#
# COMPACT_ATOMS: atom_id res chain seq x y z
N MET A 1 8.40 -18.31 4.25
CA MET A 1 7.36 -19.35 4.45
C MET A 1 6.48 -19.10 5.67
N THR A 2 7.03 -18.87 6.88
CA THR A 2 6.21 -18.66 8.10
C THR A 2 5.34 -17.40 8.04
N TYR A 3 5.87 -16.30 7.49
CA TYR A 3 5.17 -15.02 7.39
C TYR A 3 3.92 -15.06 6.50
N ASN A 4 4.04 -15.56 5.27
CA ASN A 4 2.91 -15.66 4.32
C ASN A 4 1.82 -16.57 4.87
N MET A 5 2.19 -17.62 5.63
CA MET A 5 1.24 -18.48 6.32
C MET A 5 0.45 -17.73 7.42
N HIS A 6 1.12 -16.85 8.19
CA HIS A 6 0.45 -16.01 9.18
C HIS A 6 -0.51 -15.00 8.55
N LEU A 7 -0.09 -14.35 7.46
CA LEU A 7 -0.93 -13.39 6.73
C LEU A 7 -2.13 -14.09 6.09
N ASN A 8 -1.94 -15.26 5.46
CA ASN A 8 -3.04 -16.05 4.93
C ASN A 8 -4.06 -16.43 6.01
N THR A 9 -3.59 -16.88 7.18
CA THR A 9 -4.47 -17.22 8.32
C THR A 9 -5.25 -15.99 8.80
N LEU A 10 -4.57 -14.85 8.93
CA LEU A 10 -5.17 -13.57 9.32
C LEU A 10 -6.28 -13.16 8.37
N LEU A 11 -5.99 -13.11 7.07
CA LEU A 11 -6.93 -12.73 6.03
C LEU A 11 -8.09 -13.73 5.92
N SER A 12 -7.83 -15.03 6.14
CA SER A 12 -8.88 -16.04 6.15
C SER A 12 -9.88 -15.84 7.28
N SER A 13 -9.44 -15.36 8.45
CA SER A 13 -10.35 -15.00 9.54
C SER A 13 -11.17 -13.75 9.20
N ILE A 14 -10.53 -12.73 8.60
CA ILE A 14 -11.20 -11.50 8.18
C ILE A 14 -12.29 -11.76 7.13
N VAL A 15 -11.97 -12.54 6.08
CA VAL A 15 -12.88 -12.80 4.94
C VAL A 15 -14.11 -13.62 5.33
N LYS A 16 -14.07 -14.38 6.43
CA LYS A 16 -15.20 -15.18 6.91
C LYS A 16 -16.33 -14.36 7.54
N ASP A 17 -16.05 -13.12 7.96
CA ASP A 17 -17.03 -12.22 8.56
C ASP A 17 -17.24 -11.02 7.64
N ASN A 18 -18.47 -10.83 7.14
CA ASN A 18 -18.76 -9.74 6.20
C ASN A 18 -18.47 -8.34 6.76
N THR A 19 -18.63 -8.13 8.07
CA THR A 19 -18.33 -6.85 8.73
C THR A 19 -16.83 -6.61 8.76
N LEU A 20 -16.05 -7.59 9.20
CA LEU A 20 -14.58 -7.49 9.21
C LEU A 20 -14.04 -7.38 7.79
N HIS A 21 -14.57 -8.15 6.85
CA HIS A 21 -14.18 -8.11 5.44
C HIS A 21 -14.50 -6.75 4.81
N SER A 22 -15.63 -6.13 5.16
CA SER A 22 -15.96 -4.79 4.70
C SER A 22 -15.01 -3.73 5.27
N LYS A 23 -14.67 -3.81 6.56
CA LYS A 23 -13.64 -2.94 7.15
C LYS A 23 -12.28 -3.14 6.50
N TRP A 24 -11.91 -4.38 6.18
CA TRP A 24 -10.67 -4.71 5.47
C TRP A 24 -10.61 -4.08 4.08
N LEU A 25 -11.66 -4.25 3.27
CA LEU A 25 -11.76 -3.60 1.95
C LEU A 25 -11.69 -2.07 2.07
N ASN A 26 -12.37 -1.51 3.06
CA ASN A 26 -12.34 -0.06 3.29
C ASN A 26 -10.97 0.41 3.78
N THR A 27 -10.23 -0.43 4.50
CA THR A 27 -8.85 -0.20 4.95
C THR A 27 -7.88 -0.17 3.77
N LEU A 28 -7.94 -1.16 2.87
CA LEU A 28 -7.15 -1.16 1.64
C LEU A 28 -7.51 0.04 0.75
N SER A 29 -8.81 0.30 0.56
CA SER A 29 -9.30 1.46 -0.19
C SER A 29 -8.77 2.80 0.37
N PHE A 30 -8.71 2.91 1.70
CA PHE A 30 -8.10 4.06 2.36
C PHE A 30 -6.60 4.17 2.05
N MET A 31 -5.86 3.06 2.11
CA MET A 31 -4.42 3.02 1.86
C MET A 31 -4.09 3.42 0.42
N GLU A 32 -4.81 2.88 -0.58
CA GLU A 32 -4.62 3.29 -1.98
C GLU A 32 -4.93 4.76 -2.21
N ASN A 33 -6.01 5.25 -1.62
CA ASN A 33 -6.34 6.68 -1.71
C ASN A 33 -5.29 7.57 -1.01
N ALA A 34 -4.69 7.09 0.08
CA ALA A 34 -3.62 7.80 0.76
C ALA A 34 -2.31 7.77 -0.07
N GLY A 35 -2.02 6.65 -0.74
CA GLY A 35 -0.95 6.50 -1.71
C GLY A 35 -1.10 7.49 -2.86
N ALA A 36 -2.24 7.49 -3.55
CA ALA A 36 -2.56 8.40 -4.64
C ALA A 36 -2.33 9.88 -4.25
N ARG A 37 -2.87 10.30 -3.09
CA ARG A 37 -2.68 11.67 -2.58
C ARG A 37 -1.23 12.00 -2.29
N LYS A 38 -0.44 11.02 -1.86
CA LYS A 38 0.99 11.20 -1.57
C LYS A 38 1.79 11.34 -2.86
N ILE A 39 1.50 10.52 -3.86
CA ILE A 39 2.09 10.60 -5.20
C ILE A 39 1.79 11.97 -5.81
N SER A 40 0.53 12.41 -5.82
CA SER A 40 0.17 13.75 -6.30
C SER A 40 0.84 14.86 -5.48
N ALA A 41 0.96 14.66 -4.16
CA ALA A 41 1.67 15.62 -3.33
C ALA A 41 3.17 15.66 -3.62
N ALA A 42 3.78 14.62 -4.21
CA ALA A 42 5.19 14.55 -4.57
C ALA A 42 5.53 15.30 -5.87
N GLU A 43 4.53 15.61 -6.70
CA GLU A 43 4.68 16.32 -7.97
C GLU A 43 5.53 17.60 -7.84
N HIS A 44 6.39 17.80 -8.84
CA HIS A 44 7.06 19.08 -9.03
C HIS A 44 6.04 20.11 -9.52
N LYS A 45 6.28 21.40 -9.27
CA LYS A 45 5.32 22.46 -9.64
C LYS A 45 5.21 22.69 -11.15
N GLU A 46 6.18 22.22 -11.93
CA GLU A 46 6.37 22.53 -13.35
C GLU A 46 6.77 21.27 -14.13
N GLU A 47 7.85 20.62 -13.70
CA GLU A 47 8.36 19.34 -14.24
C GLU A 47 7.51 18.11 -13.84
N VAL A 48 6.24 18.07 -14.25
CA VAL A 48 5.34 16.93 -14.01
C VAL A 48 5.48 15.92 -15.15
N THR A 49 5.82 14.67 -14.81
CA THR A 49 5.98 13.60 -15.80
C THR A 49 4.67 12.85 -16.04
N LEU A 50 4.56 12.19 -17.21
CA LEU A 50 3.44 11.30 -17.49
C LEU A 50 3.33 10.17 -16.46
N LEU A 51 4.48 9.68 -16.00
CA LEU A 51 4.57 8.58 -15.04
C LEU A 51 3.83 8.89 -13.73
N ILE A 52 4.13 10.03 -13.09
CA ILE A 52 3.55 10.36 -11.78
C ILE A 52 2.04 10.63 -11.89
N LEU A 53 1.59 11.22 -13.00
CA LEU A 53 0.17 11.45 -13.27
C LEU A 53 -0.60 10.14 -13.49
N LYS A 54 -0.01 9.23 -14.28
CA LYS A 54 -0.58 7.90 -14.54
C LYS A 54 -0.72 7.13 -13.22
N HIS A 55 0.37 7.04 -12.45
CA HIS A 55 0.40 6.30 -11.19
C HIS A 55 -0.63 6.83 -10.18
N ALA A 56 -0.67 8.15 -9.95
CA ALA A 56 -1.67 8.74 -9.05
C ALA A 56 -3.12 8.48 -9.49
N ALA A 57 -3.39 8.52 -10.79
CA ALA A 57 -4.72 8.23 -11.32
C ALA A 57 -5.13 6.77 -11.15
N GLU A 58 -4.18 5.85 -11.33
CA GLU A 58 -4.38 4.40 -11.14
C GLU A 58 -4.62 4.07 -9.67
N GLU A 59 -3.87 4.66 -8.74
CA GLU A 59 -4.10 4.45 -7.30
C GLU A 59 -5.45 4.99 -6.82
N HIS A 60 -5.88 6.14 -7.33
CA HIS A 60 -7.24 6.62 -7.07
C HIS A 60 -8.31 5.66 -7.61
N ARG A 61 -8.04 5.02 -8.76
CA ARG A 61 -8.92 4.02 -9.34
C ARG A 61 -8.92 2.72 -8.53
N HIS A 62 -7.79 2.26 -8.02
CA HIS A 62 -7.71 1.12 -7.08
C HIS A 62 -8.56 1.37 -5.83
N ALA A 63 -8.39 2.55 -5.22
CA ALA A 63 -9.16 2.96 -4.06
C ALA A 63 -10.67 2.93 -4.34
N TYR A 64 -11.10 3.54 -5.44
CA TYR A 64 -12.49 3.53 -5.89
C TYR A 64 -13.00 2.11 -6.13
N TYR A 65 -12.21 1.28 -6.80
CA TYR A 65 -12.58 -0.11 -7.12
C TYR A 65 -12.81 -0.93 -5.86
N LEU A 66 -11.89 -0.88 -4.89
CA LEU A 66 -12.05 -1.55 -3.59
C LEU A 66 -13.31 -1.09 -2.85
N LYS A 67 -13.55 0.23 -2.82
CA LYS A 67 -14.76 0.82 -2.21
C LYS A 67 -16.04 0.29 -2.86
N LYS A 68 -16.06 0.23 -4.20
CA LYS A 68 -17.20 -0.27 -4.97
C LYS A 68 -17.52 -1.74 -4.67
N GLN A 69 -16.52 -2.53 -4.27
CA GLN A 69 -16.74 -3.93 -3.94
C GLN A 69 -17.42 -4.15 -2.59
N LEU A 70 -17.51 -3.14 -1.72
CA LEU A 70 -18.26 -3.23 -0.45
C LEU A 70 -19.72 -3.65 -0.67
N ALA A 71 -20.36 -3.18 -1.74
CA ALA A 71 -21.72 -3.56 -2.12
C ALA A 71 -21.93 -5.07 -2.36
N LYS A 72 -20.84 -5.83 -2.56
CA LYS A 72 -20.90 -7.30 -2.71
C LYS A 72 -20.96 -8.02 -1.37
N LEU A 73 -20.65 -7.34 -0.27
CA LEU A 73 -20.64 -7.85 1.09
C LEU A 73 -21.85 -7.28 1.87
N ASP A 74 -21.91 -5.96 2.00
CA ASP A 74 -23.00 -5.21 2.61
C ASP A 74 -22.92 -3.73 2.17
N ASP A 75 -23.97 -3.25 1.49
CA ASP A 75 -24.04 -1.90 0.92
C ASP A 75 -24.30 -0.79 1.96
N ASN A 76 -24.53 -1.16 3.23
CA ASN A 76 -24.89 -0.22 4.29
C ASN A 76 -23.77 0.12 5.26
N ILE A 77 -22.61 -0.54 5.16
CA ILE A 77 -21.49 -0.34 6.09
C ILE A 77 -20.25 0.23 5.39
N CYS A 78 -19.34 0.82 6.18
CA CYS A 78 -18.05 1.33 5.71
C CYS A 78 -18.15 2.41 4.61
N LYS A 79 -19.11 3.33 4.74
CA LYS A 79 -19.40 4.36 3.73
C LYS A 79 -18.32 5.43 3.65
N THR A 80 -17.55 5.61 4.71
CA THR A 80 -16.53 6.65 4.86
C THR A 80 -15.18 6.02 5.21
N TYR A 81 -14.23 6.82 5.67
CA TYR A 81 -13.00 6.32 6.29
C TYR A 81 -12.96 6.68 7.78
N HIS A 82 -14.09 6.75 8.47
CA HIS A 82 -14.09 6.94 9.93
C HIS A 82 -13.34 5.78 10.62
N ASN A 83 -12.70 6.05 11.77
CA ASN A 83 -11.87 5.06 12.46
C ASN A 83 -12.64 3.77 12.81
N THR A 84 -13.94 3.89 13.07
CA THR A 84 -14.83 2.76 13.35
C THR A 84 -15.06 1.84 12.14
N GLU A 85 -14.76 2.31 10.94
CA GLU A 85 -14.95 1.62 9.66
C GLU A 85 -13.64 1.11 9.05
N LEU A 86 -12.53 1.23 9.78
CA LEU A 86 -11.21 0.74 9.38
C LEU A 86 -10.75 -0.32 10.39
N LEU A 87 -9.87 -1.22 9.95
CA LEU A 87 -9.14 -2.11 10.85
C LEU A 87 -7.83 -1.45 11.27
N ALA A 88 -7.45 -1.62 12.54
CA ALA A 88 -6.26 -1.05 13.14
C ALA A 88 -6.06 0.44 12.77
N PRO A 89 -7.07 1.32 12.99
CA PRO A 89 -7.13 2.64 12.38
C PRO A 89 -5.90 3.51 12.66
N ASN A 90 -5.29 3.38 13.83
CA ASN A 90 -4.05 4.08 14.15
C ASN A 90 -2.89 3.60 13.26
N HIS A 91 -2.62 2.30 13.22
CA HIS A 91 -1.56 1.75 12.38
C HIS A 91 -1.80 2.05 10.90
N THR A 92 -3.03 1.86 10.42
CA THR A 92 -3.43 2.11 9.02
C THR A 92 -3.17 3.56 8.60
N ARG A 93 -3.62 4.54 9.40
CA ARG A 93 -3.49 5.96 9.02
C ARG A 93 -2.07 6.47 9.05
N PHE A 94 -1.26 5.98 9.98
CA PHE A 94 0.11 6.43 10.13
C PHE A 94 1.08 5.69 9.23
N TYR A 95 0.66 4.60 8.58
CA TYR A 95 1.53 3.73 7.79
C TYR A 95 2.39 4.47 6.78
N LEU A 96 1.79 5.07 5.75
CA LEU A 96 2.51 5.73 4.66
C LEU A 96 3.30 6.96 5.13
N ASN A 97 2.72 7.76 6.03
CA ASN A 97 3.39 8.97 6.53
C ASN A 97 4.60 8.63 7.41
N THR A 98 4.50 7.59 8.23
CA THR A 98 5.63 7.15 9.07
C THR A 98 6.73 6.54 8.21
N LEU A 99 6.37 5.77 7.18
CA LEU A 99 7.34 5.20 6.25
C LEU A 99 8.10 6.33 5.55
N ASP A 100 7.38 7.30 5.01
CA ASP A 100 7.94 8.47 4.36
C ASP A 100 8.90 9.27 5.24
N VAL A 101 8.54 9.53 6.50
CA VAL A 101 9.42 10.24 7.44
C VAL A 101 10.70 9.44 7.68
N LYS A 102 10.60 8.12 7.86
CA LYS A 102 11.77 7.26 8.09
C LYS A 102 12.66 7.17 6.86
N VAL A 103 12.07 7.05 5.66
CA VAL A 103 12.79 7.02 4.39
C VAL A 103 13.44 8.37 4.09
N CYS A 104 12.73 9.48 4.26
CA CYS A 104 13.31 10.82 4.12
C CYS A 104 14.52 11.02 5.02
N ARG A 105 14.49 10.53 6.27
CA ARG A 105 15.65 10.59 7.17
C ARG A 105 16.82 9.79 6.63
N TYR A 106 16.59 8.55 6.20
CA TYR A 106 17.60 7.71 5.58
C TYR A 106 18.21 8.38 4.33
N LEU A 107 17.38 8.90 3.43
CA LEU A 107 17.85 9.53 2.19
C LEU A 107 18.66 10.80 2.45
N LYS A 108 18.31 11.60 3.47
CA LYS A 108 19.13 12.74 3.89
C LYS A 108 20.53 12.32 4.33
N GLU A 109 20.63 11.25 5.11
CA GLU A 109 21.89 10.76 5.66
C GLU A 109 22.80 10.16 4.57
N HIS A 110 22.21 9.51 3.56
CA HIS A 110 22.96 8.76 2.54
C HIS A 110 23.21 9.53 1.23
N PHE A 111 22.31 10.43 0.84
CA PHE A 111 22.40 11.18 -0.43
C PHE A 111 22.60 12.69 -0.25
N ASN A 112 22.57 13.20 0.99
CA ASN A 112 22.68 14.63 1.30
C ASN A 112 21.66 15.51 0.54
N LEU A 113 20.46 14.96 0.30
CA LEU A 113 19.39 15.63 -0.45
C LEU A 113 18.57 16.57 0.43
N SER A 114 17.97 17.59 -0.19
CA SER A 114 17.03 18.50 0.47
C SER A 114 15.94 18.98 -0.51
N GLY A 115 14.93 19.67 0.01
CA GLY A 115 13.91 20.31 -0.83
C GLY A 115 13.18 19.35 -1.77
N ALA A 116 13.10 19.73 -3.04
CA ALA A 116 12.41 18.97 -4.09
C ALA A 116 13.11 17.63 -4.40
N ASP A 117 14.44 17.60 -4.42
CA ASP A 117 15.20 16.39 -4.75
C ASP A 117 14.99 15.30 -3.71
N LEU A 118 14.98 15.67 -2.42
CA LEU A 118 14.66 14.72 -1.35
C LEU A 118 13.24 14.17 -1.48
N LYS A 119 12.29 15.03 -1.82
CA LYS A 119 10.88 14.66 -1.96
C LYS A 119 10.68 13.70 -3.13
N PHE A 120 11.37 13.95 -4.24
CA PHE A 120 11.35 13.07 -5.40
C PHE A 120 12.02 11.72 -5.10
N ALA A 121 13.19 11.72 -4.48
CA ALA A 121 13.84 10.49 -4.04
C ALA A 121 12.97 9.69 -3.05
N ALA A 122 12.33 10.38 -2.11
CA ALA A 122 11.40 9.75 -1.18
C ALA A 122 10.20 9.14 -1.90
N TYR A 123 9.63 9.82 -2.90
CA TYR A 123 8.61 9.24 -3.78
C TYR A 123 9.10 7.93 -4.41
N LEU A 124 10.25 7.92 -5.10
CA LEU A 124 10.75 6.70 -5.76
C LEU A 124 10.90 5.52 -4.78
N PHE A 125 11.57 5.74 -3.66
CA PHE A 125 11.88 4.67 -2.72
C PHE A 125 10.69 4.23 -1.86
N VAL A 126 9.85 5.17 -1.42
CA VAL A 126 8.64 4.84 -0.65
C VAL A 126 7.65 4.09 -1.53
N THR A 127 7.39 4.60 -2.74
CA THR A 127 6.47 3.96 -3.69
C THR A 127 6.97 2.56 -3.99
N TYR A 128 8.23 2.37 -4.40
CA TYR A 128 8.80 1.04 -4.62
C TYR A 128 8.59 0.07 -3.45
N ALA A 129 8.81 0.50 -2.20
CA ALA A 129 8.61 -0.36 -1.04
C ALA A 129 7.14 -0.75 -0.83
N ILE A 130 6.20 0.13 -1.20
CA ILE A 130 4.76 -0.14 -1.16
C ILE A 130 4.34 -1.06 -2.30
N GLU A 131 4.85 -0.86 -3.52
CA GLU A 131 4.60 -1.77 -4.66
C GLU A 131 5.07 -3.20 -4.34
N VAL A 132 6.26 -3.36 -3.77
CA VAL A 132 6.76 -4.67 -3.31
C VAL A 132 5.81 -5.29 -2.27
N ARG A 133 5.22 -4.47 -1.39
CA ARG A 133 4.25 -4.95 -0.41
C ARG A 133 2.93 -5.35 -1.06
N ALA A 134 2.45 -4.59 -2.02
CA ALA A 134 1.21 -4.84 -2.74
C ALA A 134 1.32 -6.13 -3.58
N ASP A 135 2.43 -6.32 -4.27
CA ASP A 135 2.80 -7.54 -5.01
C ASP A 135 2.78 -8.79 -4.11
N GLU A 136 3.13 -8.67 -2.83
CA GLU A 136 2.97 -9.78 -1.88
C GLU A 136 1.54 -9.93 -1.34
N LEU A 137 0.91 -8.82 -0.93
CA LEU A 137 -0.35 -8.81 -0.20
C LEU A 137 -1.53 -9.25 -1.06
N TYR A 138 -1.65 -8.69 -2.27
CA TYR A 138 -2.83 -8.89 -3.11
C TYR A 138 -2.97 -10.33 -3.62
N PRO A 139 -1.91 -11.04 -4.06
CA PRO A 139 -2.00 -12.44 -4.43
C PRO A 139 -2.43 -13.36 -3.28
N ILE A 140 -1.95 -13.11 -2.05
CA ILE A 140 -2.37 -13.86 -0.86
C ILE A 140 -3.85 -13.60 -0.59
N TYR A 141 -4.26 -12.32 -0.62
CA TYR A 141 -5.66 -11.95 -0.43
C TYR A 141 -6.58 -12.57 -1.49
N GLN A 142 -6.21 -12.51 -2.77
CA GLN A 142 -6.95 -13.14 -3.86
C GLN A 142 -7.09 -14.65 -3.68
N SER A 143 -6.03 -15.31 -3.21
CA SER A 143 -6.06 -16.75 -2.93
C SER A 143 -7.05 -17.08 -1.82
N VAL A 144 -7.10 -16.27 -0.76
CA VAL A 144 -8.09 -16.40 0.34
C VAL A 144 -9.50 -16.15 -0.17
N LEU A 145 -9.72 -15.11 -0.99
CA LEU A 145 -11.02 -14.82 -1.60
C LEU A 145 -11.52 -16.00 -2.43
N THR A 146 -10.64 -16.60 -3.24
CA THR A 146 -10.97 -17.77 -4.06
C THR A 146 -11.28 -19.00 -3.20
N ALA A 147 -10.51 -19.26 -2.15
CA ALA A 147 -10.75 -20.38 -1.25
C ALA A 147 -12.07 -20.28 -0.46
N ASN A 148 -12.58 -19.06 -0.26
CA ASN A 148 -13.86 -18.81 0.42
C ASN A 148 -15.00 -18.49 -0.57
N GLU A 149 -14.82 -18.73 -1.88
CA GLU A 149 -15.81 -18.45 -2.93
C GLU A 149 -16.38 -17.02 -2.87
N SER A 150 -15.55 -16.05 -2.46
CA SER A 150 -15.98 -14.67 -2.28
C SER A 150 -16.35 -14.02 -3.62
N LYS A 151 -17.39 -13.18 -3.60
CA LYS A 151 -17.77 -12.35 -4.75
C LYS A 151 -16.79 -11.20 -5.01
N VAL A 152 -15.97 -10.86 -4.01
CA VAL A 152 -14.91 -9.85 -4.09
C VAL A 152 -13.73 -10.43 -4.87
N THR A 153 -13.07 -9.59 -5.68
CA THR A 153 -11.90 -9.97 -6.48
C THR A 153 -10.94 -8.80 -6.57
N VAL A 154 -9.63 -9.06 -6.52
CA VAL A 154 -8.57 -8.06 -6.65
C VAL A 154 -7.65 -8.35 -7.82
N LYS A 155 -8.02 -9.30 -8.71
CA LYS A 155 -7.22 -9.68 -9.88
C LYS A 155 -6.83 -8.52 -10.80
N SER A 156 -7.70 -7.52 -10.96
CA SER A 156 -7.39 -6.35 -11.79
C SER A 156 -6.32 -5.47 -11.15
N ILE A 157 -6.32 -5.35 -9.82
CA ILE A 157 -5.28 -4.60 -9.09
C ILE A 157 -3.95 -5.33 -9.28
N ILE A 158 -3.89 -6.64 -9.03
CA ILE A 158 -2.67 -7.44 -9.19
C ILE A 158 -2.00 -7.22 -10.56
N LEU A 159 -2.79 -7.21 -11.64
CA LEU A 159 -2.27 -7.01 -13.00
C LEU A 159 -1.66 -5.62 -13.21
N GLU A 160 -2.18 -4.61 -12.51
CA GLU A 160 -1.76 -3.22 -12.65
C GLU A 160 -0.50 -2.92 -11.81
N GLU A 161 -0.44 -3.48 -10.60
CA GLU A 161 0.72 -3.39 -9.68
C GLU A 161 2.00 -3.97 -10.29
N GLU A 162 1.91 -5.02 -11.11
CA GLU A 162 3.06 -5.57 -11.84
C GLU A 162 3.75 -4.50 -12.72
N GLY A 163 2.96 -3.63 -13.34
CA GLY A 163 3.45 -2.52 -14.17
C GLY A 163 4.05 -1.39 -13.34
N HIS A 164 3.42 -1.05 -12.21
CA HIS A 164 3.92 -0.01 -11.29
C HIS A 164 5.29 -0.37 -10.72
N LEU A 165 5.46 -1.63 -10.31
CA LEU A 165 6.74 -2.12 -9.80
C LEU A 165 7.84 -2.03 -10.86
N GLU A 166 7.57 -2.43 -12.11
CA GLU A 166 8.53 -2.32 -13.21
C GLU A 166 8.92 -0.86 -13.48
N GLU A 167 7.95 0.05 -13.49
CA GLU A 167 8.19 1.48 -13.67
C GLU A 167 9.07 2.05 -12.55
N MET A 168 8.78 1.73 -11.29
CA MET A 168 9.58 2.19 -10.15
C MET A 168 11.00 1.62 -10.17
N LEU A 169 11.17 0.35 -10.56
CA LEU A 169 12.49 -0.28 -10.73
C LEU A 169 13.34 0.46 -11.76
N ASN A 170 12.74 0.85 -12.89
CA ASN A 170 13.46 1.58 -13.93
C ASN A 170 13.87 2.99 -13.45
N GLN A 171 12.99 3.70 -12.76
CA GLN A 171 13.32 5.01 -12.18
C GLN A 171 14.44 4.92 -11.13
N LEU A 172 14.44 3.90 -10.28
CA LEU A 172 15.48 3.70 -9.27
C LEU A 172 16.85 3.39 -9.88
N LYS A 173 16.89 2.57 -10.94
CA LYS A 173 18.13 2.28 -11.70
C LYS A 173 18.74 3.54 -12.32
N GLU A 174 17.90 4.44 -12.82
CA GLU A 174 18.34 5.73 -13.36
C GLU A 174 18.79 6.69 -12.25
N PHE A 175 18.11 6.65 -11.10
CA PHE A 175 18.38 7.55 -9.98
C PHE A 175 19.73 7.31 -9.30
N SER A 176 20.13 6.04 -9.10
CA SER A 176 21.39 5.70 -8.43
C SER A 176 21.94 4.36 -8.88
N PRO A 177 23.26 4.22 -9.12
CA PRO A 177 23.86 2.93 -9.45
C PRO A 177 23.75 1.91 -8.29
N ASP A 178 23.73 2.39 -7.04
CA ASP A 178 23.66 1.57 -5.83
C ASP A 178 22.23 1.51 -5.25
N TRP A 179 21.20 1.80 -6.07
CA TRP A 179 19.82 1.88 -5.62
C TRP A 179 19.34 0.61 -4.91
N GLU A 180 19.82 -0.56 -5.30
CA GLU A 180 19.43 -1.85 -4.70
C GLU A 180 19.77 -1.92 -3.22
N ASP A 181 20.93 -1.39 -2.81
CA ASP A 181 21.36 -1.44 -1.42
C ASP A 181 20.55 -0.49 -0.55
N HIS A 182 20.19 0.68 -1.09
CA HIS A 182 19.27 1.60 -0.43
C HIS A 182 17.84 1.02 -0.35
N ALA A 183 17.37 0.41 -1.43
CA ALA A 183 16.07 -0.25 -1.48
C ALA A 183 15.96 -1.39 -0.46
N LYS A 184 17.01 -2.21 -0.28
CA LYS A 184 17.07 -3.25 0.75
C LYS A 184 16.89 -2.68 2.15
N GLU A 185 17.54 -1.57 2.48
CA GLU A 185 17.39 -0.94 3.81
C GLU A 185 15.99 -0.37 4.02
N ILE A 186 15.41 0.22 2.98
CA ILE A 186 14.05 0.78 3.03
C ILE A 186 12.99 -0.33 3.14
N ILE A 187 13.14 -1.44 2.42
CA ILE A 187 12.28 -2.62 2.59
C ILE A 187 12.35 -3.16 4.02
N LYS A 188 13.51 -3.16 4.68
CA LYS A 188 13.60 -3.55 6.11
C LYS A 188 12.87 -2.59 7.04
N ILE A 189 12.77 -1.31 6.68
CA ILE A 189 11.98 -0.32 7.43
C ILE A 189 10.48 -0.63 7.25
N GLU A 190 10.03 -0.79 6.01
CA GLU A 190 8.65 -1.14 5.66
C GLU A 190 8.23 -2.46 6.33
N GLN A 191 9.05 -3.50 6.22
CA GLN A 191 8.75 -4.84 6.73
C GLN A 191 8.49 -4.86 8.24
N ARG A 192 9.21 -4.03 9.00
CA ARG A 192 8.96 -3.87 10.44
C ARG A 192 7.62 -3.21 10.70
N MET A 193 7.32 -2.14 9.95
CA MET A 193 6.05 -1.44 10.07
C MET A 193 4.86 -2.30 9.65
N PHE A 194 5.02 -3.12 8.63
CA PHE A 194 4.01 -4.11 8.23
C PHE A 194 3.79 -5.16 9.33
N GLY A 195 4.86 -5.60 9.99
CA GLY A 195 4.77 -6.47 11.17
C GLY A 195 3.90 -5.85 12.27
N ASP A 196 4.13 -4.59 12.60
CA ASP A 196 3.34 -3.85 13.59
C ASP A 196 1.88 -3.68 13.13
N TRP A 197 1.66 -3.36 11.85
CA TRP A 197 0.32 -3.22 11.28
C TRP A 197 -0.46 -4.53 11.34
N THR A 198 0.14 -5.66 10.94
CA THR A 198 -0.50 -6.98 11.04
C THR A 198 -0.70 -7.46 12.46
N ALA A 199 0.13 -7.03 13.41
CA ALA A 199 -0.14 -7.24 14.84
C ALA A 199 -1.40 -6.49 15.28
N GLY A 200 -1.52 -5.20 14.93
CA GLY A 200 -2.74 -4.42 15.20
C GLY A 200 -3.99 -5.01 14.55
N LEU A 201 -3.89 -5.53 13.31
CA LEU A 201 -5.01 -6.22 12.66
C LEU A 201 -5.47 -7.48 13.41
N ARG A 202 -4.55 -8.21 14.05
CA ARG A 202 -4.89 -9.40 14.84
C ARG A 202 -5.72 -9.06 16.08
N GLU A 203 -5.45 -7.90 16.69
CA GLU A 203 -6.20 -7.44 17.87
C GLU A 203 -7.67 -7.14 17.54
N GLU A 204 -8.00 -6.83 16.28
CA GLU A 204 -9.37 -6.54 15.81
C GLU A 204 -10.23 -7.80 15.57
N ILE A 205 -9.63 -9.00 15.63
CA ILE A 205 -10.29 -10.29 15.28
C ILE A 205 -10.71 -11.06 16.55
N HIS A 206 -10.62 -10.43 17.71
CA HIS A 206 -10.95 -11.01 19.01
C HIS A 206 -12.33 -10.60 19.52
#